data_AF-A0A938GXK6-F1
#
_entry.id   AF-A0A938GXK6-F1
#
_cell.length_a   1.000
_cell.length_b   1.000
_cell.length_c   1.000
_cell.angle_alpha   90.00
_cell.angle_beta   90.00
_cell.angle_gamma   90.00
#
_symmetry.space_group_name_H-M   'P 1'
#
loop_
_entity.id
_entity.type
_entity.pdbx_description
1 polymer ?
#
loop_
_entity_poly.entity_id
_entity_poly.type
_entity_poly.pdbx_seq_one_letter_code
_entity_poly.pdbx_strand_id
1 'polypeptide(L)'
;TIGRLVQRLLDAGFQRIGIAMPAQMDDHANHHWLAGYQTFQALTAARYRVPHLITDAWSPRTLLRWYERWRPEAVIGIGSDVVRWLREAGLKVPGDVSCTTLYWQEQRAYLSGFYQNHELMAAGAVDLVVGQLNLNERGIPASHKTTLVQAEWKDGATLRPRVRVVEEAPLRVWKR
;
A
#
# COMPACT_ATOMS: atom_id res chain seq x y z
N THR A 1 -3.73 -2.10 -6.46
CA THR A 1 -3.19 -0.72 -6.55
C THR A 1 -3.27 -0.06 -5.18
N ILE A 2 -2.46 0.98 -4.92
CA ILE A 2 -2.49 1.77 -3.67
C ILE A 2 -3.88 2.33 -3.37
N GLY A 3 -4.63 2.78 -4.39
CA GLY A 3 -5.99 3.31 -4.22
C GLY A 3 -6.97 2.30 -3.61
N ARG A 4 -6.89 1.02 -3.98
CA ARG A 4 -7.70 -0.05 -3.36
C ARG A 4 -7.35 -0.27 -1.89
N LEU A 5 -6.08 -0.08 -1.52
CA LEU A 5 -5.63 -0.27 -0.14
C LEU A 5 -6.20 0.86 0.71
N VAL A 6 -6.02 2.10 0.24
CA VAL A 6 -6.61 3.29 0.86
C VAL A 6 -8.11 3.13 1.00
N GLN A 7 -8.83 2.73 -0.06
CA GLN A 7 -10.28 2.53 0.02
C GLN A 7 -10.67 1.50 1.07
N ARG A 8 -9.93 0.39 1.20
CA ARG A 8 -10.19 -0.61 2.24
C ARG A 8 -10.01 -0.03 3.65
N LEU A 9 -8.99 0.81 3.85
CA LEU A 9 -8.79 1.49 5.13
C LEU A 9 -9.91 2.52 5.40
N LEU A 10 -10.34 3.27 4.39
CA LEU A 10 -11.49 4.17 4.52
C LEU A 10 -12.78 3.41 4.86
N ASP A 11 -13.02 2.27 4.21
CA ASP A 11 -14.17 1.40 4.46
C ASP A 11 -14.13 0.74 5.85
N ALA A 12 -12.91 0.53 6.38
CA ALA A 12 -12.65 0.17 7.77
C ALA A 12 -12.64 1.39 8.70
N GLY A 13 -13.16 2.54 8.26
CA GLY A 13 -13.39 3.73 9.05
C GLY A 13 -12.14 4.51 9.46
N PHE A 14 -10.96 4.22 8.93
CA PHE A 14 -9.77 5.04 9.17
C PHE A 14 -9.88 6.38 8.43
N GLN A 15 -9.49 7.48 9.08
CA GLN A 15 -9.53 8.81 8.46
C GLN A 15 -8.12 9.38 8.27
N ARG A 16 -7.21 9.16 9.23
CA ARG A 16 -5.81 9.63 9.15
C ARG A 16 -4.90 8.49 8.72
N ILE A 17 -4.75 8.32 7.40
CA ILE A 17 -3.96 7.24 6.81
C ILE A 17 -2.62 7.79 6.35
N GLY A 18 -1.53 7.30 6.95
CA GLY A 18 -0.15 7.60 6.57
C GLY A 18 0.43 6.57 5.60
N ILE A 19 1.45 6.96 4.82
CA ILE A 19 2.31 6.03 4.08
C ILE A 19 3.77 6.24 4.50
N ALA A 20 4.50 5.16 4.77
CA ALA A 20 5.89 5.22 5.23
C ALA A 20 6.74 4.06 4.67
N MET A 21 7.84 4.37 3.97
CA MET A 21 8.75 3.39 3.37
C MET A 21 10.08 4.03 2.92
N PRO A 22 11.13 3.23 2.61
CA PRO A 22 12.31 3.72 1.91
C PRO A 22 11.95 4.29 0.52
N ALA A 23 12.65 5.34 0.08
CA ALA A 23 12.43 5.94 -1.25
C ALA A 23 12.61 4.93 -2.39
N GLN A 24 13.63 4.07 -2.28
CA GLN A 24 13.96 3.04 -3.26
C GLN A 24 12.79 2.10 -3.57
N MET A 25 11.88 1.90 -2.61
CA MET A 25 10.72 1.03 -2.79
C MET A 25 9.66 1.67 -3.70
N ASP A 26 9.44 2.99 -3.59
CA ASP A 26 8.55 3.72 -4.49
C ASP A 26 9.18 3.89 -5.89
N ASP A 27 10.51 4.06 -5.96
CA ASP A 27 11.26 4.10 -7.21
C ASP A 27 11.07 2.81 -8.02
N HIS A 28 11.19 1.64 -7.37
CA HIS A 28 10.93 0.33 -8.00
C HIS A 28 9.49 0.18 -8.52
N ALA A 29 8.55 0.96 -7.96
CA ALA A 29 7.17 1.00 -8.39
C ALA A 29 6.88 2.09 -9.44
N ASN A 30 7.92 2.74 -9.99
CA ASN A 30 7.81 3.90 -10.88
C ASN A 30 6.95 5.03 -10.28
N HIS A 31 7.10 5.29 -8.98
CA HIS A 31 6.36 6.31 -8.22
C HIS A 31 4.84 6.14 -8.18
N HIS A 32 4.30 4.98 -8.59
CA HIS A 32 2.86 4.77 -8.61
C HIS A 32 2.23 4.77 -7.21
N TRP A 33 2.98 4.41 -6.17
CA TRP A 33 2.45 4.42 -4.80
C TRP A 33 2.36 5.84 -4.26
N LEU A 34 3.43 6.64 -4.39
CA LEU A 34 3.41 8.05 -4.02
C LEU A 34 2.35 8.83 -4.81
N ALA A 35 2.28 8.64 -6.14
CA ALA A 35 1.31 9.34 -6.98
C ALA A 35 -0.14 9.06 -6.54
N GLY A 36 -0.48 7.80 -6.29
CA GLY A 36 -1.81 7.42 -5.80
C GLY A 36 -2.09 7.92 -4.39
N TYR A 37 -1.09 7.93 -3.51
CA TYR A 37 -1.22 8.48 -2.16
C TYR A 37 -1.40 10.00 -2.16
N GLN A 38 -0.65 10.74 -2.98
CA GLN A 38 -0.82 12.19 -3.11
C GLN A 38 -2.19 12.55 -3.69
N THR A 39 -2.71 11.76 -4.64
CA THR A 39 -4.08 11.90 -5.13
C THR A 39 -5.09 11.76 -3.99
N PHE A 40 -4.95 10.72 -3.17
CA PHE A 40 -5.78 10.53 -1.97
C PHE A 40 -5.69 11.73 -1.02
N GLN A 41 -4.49 12.21 -0.74
CA GLN A 41 -4.25 13.35 0.14
C GLN A 41 -4.85 14.65 -0.37
N ALA A 42 -4.75 14.91 -1.68
CA ALA A 42 -5.32 16.09 -2.33
C ALA A 42 -6.85 16.13 -2.17
N LEU A 43 -7.49 14.97 -2.30
CA LEU A 43 -8.94 14.82 -2.15
C LEU A 43 -9.40 14.77 -0.70
N THR A 44 -8.50 14.48 0.24
CA THR A 44 -8.78 14.39 1.68
C THR A 44 -8.89 15.78 2.32
N ALA A 45 -9.85 15.98 3.23
CA ALA A 45 -9.98 17.24 3.97
C ALA A 45 -8.70 17.53 4.79
N ALA A 46 -8.28 18.81 4.84
CA ALA A 46 -6.98 19.21 5.39
C ALA A 46 -6.70 18.65 6.80
N ARG A 47 -7.73 18.57 7.66
CA ARG A 47 -7.63 18.03 9.03
C ARG A 47 -7.29 16.54 9.11
N TYR A 48 -7.48 15.76 8.04
CA TYR A 48 -7.18 14.33 8.00
C TYR A 48 -5.93 13.98 7.19
N ARG A 49 -5.33 14.97 6.51
CA ARG A 49 -4.12 14.77 5.70
C ARG A 49 -2.93 14.41 6.58
N VAL A 50 -2.20 13.36 6.17
CA VAL A 50 -0.91 12.97 6.75
C VAL A 50 0.17 13.02 5.67
N PRO A 51 1.21 13.87 5.74
CA PRO A 51 2.28 13.83 4.74
C PRO A 51 2.96 12.46 4.68
N HIS A 52 3.38 12.04 3.49
CA HIS A 52 4.09 10.77 3.33
C HIS A 52 5.45 10.80 4.04
N LEU A 53 5.93 9.62 4.45
CA LEU A 53 7.31 9.38 4.82
C LEU A 53 7.96 8.43 3.81
N ILE A 54 8.29 8.97 2.64
CA ILE A 54 9.07 8.26 1.63
C ILE A 54 10.41 8.96 1.58
N THR A 55 11.48 8.27 1.97
CA THR A 55 12.76 8.91 2.29
C THR A 55 13.95 7.98 2.13
N ASP A 56 15.10 8.53 1.74
CA ASP A 56 16.39 7.83 1.72
C ASP A 56 16.94 7.58 3.14
N ALA A 57 16.58 8.44 4.10
CA ALA A 57 17.02 8.34 5.49
C ALA A 57 16.14 7.37 6.31
N TRP A 58 15.85 6.19 5.76
CA TRP A 58 14.95 5.20 6.35
C TRP A 58 15.55 4.60 7.61
N SER A 59 14.95 4.90 8.77
CA SER A 59 15.42 4.44 10.08
C SER A 59 14.29 4.46 11.11
N PRO A 60 14.42 3.72 12.24
CA PRO A 60 13.46 3.80 13.34
C PRO A 60 13.26 5.24 13.82
N ARG A 61 14.36 5.99 13.97
CA ARG A 61 14.33 7.39 14.42
C ARG A 61 13.53 8.28 13.48
N THR A 62 13.70 8.10 12.18
CA THR A 62 13.00 8.89 11.15
C THR A 62 11.50 8.56 11.17
N LEU A 63 11.14 7.27 11.26
CA LEU A 63 9.75 6.82 11.36
C LEU A 63 9.07 7.37 12.62
N LEU A 64 9.69 7.22 13.79
CA LEU A 64 9.09 7.61 15.06
C LEU A 64 8.86 9.12 15.14
N ARG A 65 9.81 9.95 14.70
CA ARG A 65 9.62 11.41 14.63
C ARG A 65 8.43 11.80 13.75
N TRP A 66 8.28 11.14 12.60
CA TRP A 66 7.15 11.39 11.71
C TRP A 66 5.83 10.93 12.34
N TYR A 67 5.82 9.76 12.98
CA TYR A 67 4.64 9.23 13.66
C TYR A 67 4.20 10.13 14.83
N GLU A 68 5.13 10.57 15.67
CA GLU A 68 4.85 11.48 16.79
C GLU A 68 4.25 12.82 16.34
N ARG A 69 4.76 13.36 15.23
CA ARG A 69 4.31 14.63 14.65
C ARG A 69 2.93 14.54 14.02
N TRP A 70 2.66 13.48 13.26
CA TRP A 70 1.46 13.38 12.43
C TRP A 70 0.37 12.47 12.97
N ARG A 71 0.70 11.57 13.90
CA ARG A 71 -0.21 10.62 14.56
C ARG A 71 -1.24 9.99 13.60
N PRO A 72 -0.79 9.25 12.57
CA PRO A 72 -1.70 8.48 11.72
C PRO A 72 -2.41 7.38 12.53
N GLU A 73 -3.66 7.10 12.19
CA GLU A 73 -4.43 5.98 12.76
C GLU A 73 -4.08 4.65 12.09
N ALA A 74 -3.70 4.71 10.81
CA ALA A 74 -3.22 3.59 10.02
C ALA A 74 -1.99 3.99 9.21
N VAL A 75 -0.99 3.10 9.14
CA VAL A 75 0.21 3.28 8.32
C VAL A 75 0.27 2.22 7.24
N ILE A 76 0.38 2.68 6.00
CA ILE A 76 0.70 1.87 4.83
C ILE A 76 2.23 1.81 4.73
N GLY A 77 2.80 0.63 4.81
CA GLY A 77 4.24 0.43 4.66
C GLY A 77 4.58 -0.66 3.65
N ILE A 78 5.85 -1.03 3.64
CA ILE A 78 6.36 -2.16 2.90
C ILE A 78 7.18 -3.06 3.83
N GLY A 79 6.93 -4.36 3.77
CA GLY A 79 7.56 -5.31 4.68
C GLY A 79 7.16 -5.09 6.14
N SER A 80 8.07 -5.41 7.07
CA SER A 80 7.81 -5.46 8.51
C SER A 80 8.38 -4.29 9.30
N ASP A 81 9.19 -3.42 8.70
CA ASP A 81 9.97 -2.39 9.42
C ASP A 81 9.08 -1.46 10.23
N VAL A 82 8.01 -0.95 9.62
CA VAL A 82 7.04 -0.06 10.30
C VAL A 82 6.48 -0.72 11.55
N VAL A 83 5.98 -1.95 11.43
CA VAL A 83 5.37 -2.68 12.55
C VAL A 83 6.41 -2.97 13.63
N ARG A 84 7.60 -3.41 13.23
CA ARG A 84 8.70 -3.73 14.13
C ARG A 84 9.12 -2.50 14.94
N TRP A 85 9.40 -1.38 14.28
CA TRP A 85 9.89 -0.17 14.94
C TRP A 85 8.84 0.49 15.84
N LEU A 86 7.56 0.45 15.45
CA LEU A 86 6.49 0.95 16.32
C LEU A 86 6.35 0.08 17.58
N ARG A 87 6.44 -1.25 17.44
CA ARG A 87 6.43 -2.18 18.59
C ARG A 87 7.65 -2.02 19.49
N GLU A 88 8.85 -1.88 18.92
CA GLU A 88 10.09 -1.61 19.66
C GLU A 88 10.02 -0.29 20.44
N ALA A 89 9.27 0.69 19.93
CA ALA A 89 8.99 1.95 20.63
C ALA A 89 7.83 1.86 21.66
N GLY A 90 7.29 0.66 21.90
CA GLY A 90 6.25 0.43 22.91
C GLY A 90 4.81 0.62 22.44
N LEU A 91 4.58 0.87 21.14
CA LEU A 91 3.22 1.01 20.58
C LEU A 91 2.59 -0.36 20.31
N LYS A 92 1.31 -0.49 20.63
CA LYS A 92 0.51 -1.67 20.33
C LYS A 92 0.06 -1.62 18.87
N VAL A 93 0.48 -2.59 18.07
CA VAL A 93 -0.03 -2.82 16.71
C VAL A 93 -0.89 -4.08 16.73
N PRO A 94 -2.24 -3.98 16.59
CA PRO A 94 -2.99 -2.88 15.94
C PRO A 94 -3.68 -1.87 16.89
N GLY A 95 -3.51 -2.00 18.21
CA GLY A 95 -4.27 -1.24 19.22
C GLY A 95 -4.14 0.28 19.12
N ASP A 96 -2.92 0.80 19.20
CA ASP A 96 -2.61 2.23 19.13
C ASP A 96 -2.55 2.72 17.68
N VAL A 97 -2.02 1.88 16.79
CA VAL A 97 -1.90 2.16 15.36
C VAL A 97 -2.05 0.89 14.55
N SER A 98 -2.87 0.94 13.51
CA SER A 98 -2.96 -0.16 12.55
C SER A 98 -1.91 -0.03 11.46
N CYS A 99 -1.39 -1.16 10.99
CA CYS A 99 -0.36 -1.19 9.96
C CYS A 99 -0.77 -2.17 8.85
N THR A 100 -0.48 -1.77 7.62
CA THR A 100 -0.71 -2.61 6.43
C THR A 100 0.53 -2.61 5.53
N THR A 101 0.73 -3.69 4.79
CA THR A 101 1.82 -3.80 3.80
C THR A 101 1.28 -3.74 2.37
N LEU A 102 2.00 -3.04 1.49
CA LEU A 102 1.79 -3.11 0.04
C LEU A 102 2.38 -4.37 -0.58
N TYR A 103 3.27 -5.06 0.14
CA TYR A 103 3.95 -6.26 -0.33
C TYR A 103 3.82 -7.34 0.74
N TRP A 104 2.73 -8.10 0.66
CA TRP A 104 2.51 -9.23 1.54
C TRP A 104 3.36 -10.44 1.12
N GLN A 105 3.89 -11.16 2.09
CA GLN A 105 4.69 -12.37 1.90
C GLN A 105 4.25 -13.41 2.92
N GLU A 106 4.26 -14.69 2.54
CA GLU A 106 3.83 -15.79 3.41
C GLU A 106 4.67 -15.89 4.69
N GLN A 107 5.98 -15.64 4.60
CA GLN A 107 6.88 -15.61 5.76
C GLN A 107 6.54 -14.48 6.77
N ARG A 108 5.66 -13.55 6.38
CA ARG A 108 5.21 -12.42 7.20
C ARG A 108 3.68 -12.36 7.25
N ALA A 109 3.01 -13.51 7.24
CA ALA A 109 1.55 -13.64 7.25
C ALA A 109 0.85 -12.91 8.41
N TYR A 110 1.57 -12.59 9.49
CA TYR A 110 1.03 -11.76 10.58
C TYR A 110 0.70 -10.32 10.14
N LEU A 111 1.25 -9.84 9.03
CA LEU A 111 0.94 -8.52 8.45
C LEU A 111 -0.35 -8.59 7.63
N SER A 112 -1.27 -7.66 7.86
CA SER A 112 -2.40 -7.43 6.94
C SER A 112 -1.92 -6.64 5.72
N GLY A 113 -2.35 -6.99 4.50
CA GLY A 113 -1.90 -6.24 3.33
C GLY A 113 -2.25 -6.86 1.99
N PHE A 114 -1.63 -6.34 0.93
CA PHE A 114 -1.83 -6.84 -0.42
C PHE A 114 -0.75 -7.82 -0.87
N TYR A 115 -1.21 -9.01 -1.25
CA TYR A 115 -0.45 -9.97 -2.02
C TYR A 115 -0.52 -9.60 -3.50
N GLN A 116 0.62 -9.43 -4.17
CA GLN A 116 0.67 -8.92 -5.55
C GLN A 116 0.37 -10.00 -6.61
N ASN A 117 0.12 -11.25 -6.22
CA ASN A 117 -0.12 -12.38 -7.13
C ASN A 117 1.03 -12.58 -8.11
N HIS A 118 2.24 -12.82 -7.59
CA HIS A 118 3.45 -12.95 -8.39
C HIS A 118 3.36 -14.08 -9.42
N GLU A 119 2.69 -15.17 -9.09
CA GLU A 119 2.47 -16.30 -10.01
C GLU A 119 1.58 -15.89 -11.18
N LEU A 120 0.48 -15.16 -10.92
CA LEU A 120 -0.39 -14.66 -11.98
C LEU A 120 0.28 -13.58 -12.82
N MET A 121 1.12 -12.73 -12.22
CA MET A 121 1.95 -11.78 -12.97
C MET A 121 2.93 -12.50 -13.89
N ALA A 122 3.60 -13.55 -13.41
CA ALA A 122 4.51 -14.34 -14.21
C ALA A 122 3.77 -15.09 -15.33
N ALA A 123 2.62 -15.70 -15.04
CA ALA A 123 1.78 -16.35 -16.04
C ALA A 123 1.34 -15.36 -17.12
N GLY A 124 0.88 -14.16 -16.75
CA GLY A 124 0.51 -13.13 -17.71
C GLY A 124 1.68 -12.64 -18.57
N ALA A 125 2.92 -12.66 -18.05
CA ALA A 125 4.11 -12.37 -18.86
C ALA A 125 4.38 -13.46 -19.91
N VAL A 126 4.21 -14.74 -19.52
CA VAL A 126 4.31 -15.88 -20.46
C VAL A 126 3.22 -15.78 -21.53
N ASP A 127 1.99 -15.44 -21.16
CA ASP A 127 0.87 -15.27 -22.10
C ASP A 127 1.17 -14.19 -23.16
N LEU A 128 1.82 -13.09 -22.77
CA LEU A 128 2.22 -12.05 -23.71
C LEU A 128 3.23 -12.56 -24.75
N VAL A 129 4.21 -13.37 -24.33
CA VAL A 129 5.20 -13.98 -25.23
C VAL A 129 4.57 -15.02 -26.14
N VAL A 130 3.70 -15.89 -25.60
CA VAL A 130 2.95 -16.87 -26.39
C VAL A 130 2.09 -16.17 -27.45
N GLY A 131 1.45 -15.06 -27.09
CA GLY A 131 0.70 -14.22 -28.02
C GLY A 131 1.57 -13.68 -29.16
N GLN A 132 2.78 -13.18 -28.85
CA GLN A 132 3.73 -12.72 -29.87
C GLN A 132 4.14 -13.85 -30.82
N LEU A 133 4.50 -15.02 -30.27
CA LEU A 133 4.92 -16.17 -31.06
C LEU A 133 3.82 -16.64 -32.02
N ASN A 134 2.58 -16.77 -31.53
CA ASN A 134 1.45 -17.20 -32.35
C ASN A 134 1.10 -16.21 -33.48
N LEU A 135 1.37 -14.92 -33.28
CA LEU A 135 1.19 -13.87 -34.28
C LEU A 135 2.42 -13.68 -35.19
N ASN A 136 3.47 -14.50 -35.01
CA ASN A 136 4.78 -14.32 -35.66
C ASN A 136 5.40 -12.93 -35.43
N GLU A 137 5.05 -12.27 -34.32
CA GLU A 137 5.71 -11.04 -33.88
C GLU A 137 7.12 -11.38 -33.38
N ARG A 138 8.13 -10.59 -33.80
CA ARG A 138 9.53 -10.79 -33.42
C ARG A 138 10.15 -9.47 -32.99
N GLY A 139 11.13 -9.56 -32.10
CA GLY A 139 11.81 -8.38 -31.57
C GLY A 139 10.95 -7.59 -30.59
N ILE A 140 11.33 -6.34 -30.35
CA ILE A 140 10.61 -5.44 -29.44
C ILE A 140 9.32 -4.98 -30.15
N PRO A 141 8.12 -5.17 -29.55
CA PRO A 141 6.88 -4.72 -30.16
C PRO A 141 6.86 -3.21 -30.39
N ALA A 142 6.38 -2.77 -31.55
CA ALA A 142 6.22 -1.34 -31.86
C ALA A 142 5.28 -0.63 -30.87
N SER A 143 4.30 -1.36 -30.32
CA SER A 143 3.38 -0.88 -29.29
C SER A 143 3.54 -1.71 -28.01
N HIS A 144 3.93 -1.06 -26.92
CA HIS A 144 4.06 -1.72 -25.62
C HIS A 144 2.68 -2.11 -25.07
N LYS A 145 2.56 -3.34 -24.58
CA LYS A 145 1.35 -3.84 -23.92
C LYS A 145 1.62 -3.90 -22.42
N THR A 146 0.70 -3.37 -21.62
CA THR A 146 0.74 -3.43 -20.16
C THR A 146 -0.44 -4.24 -19.65
N THR A 147 -0.15 -5.31 -18.91
CA THR A 147 -1.17 -6.14 -18.25
C THR A 147 -1.17 -5.84 -16.75
N LEU A 148 -2.35 -5.53 -16.20
CA LEU A 148 -2.51 -5.26 -14.77
C LEU A 148 -3.16 -6.46 -14.06
N VAL A 149 -2.37 -7.15 -13.25
CA VAL A 149 -2.89 -8.16 -12.31
C VAL A 149 -3.35 -7.47 -11.04
N GLN A 150 -4.56 -7.81 -10.58
CA GLN A 150 -5.09 -7.25 -9.34
C GLN A 150 -4.45 -7.92 -8.13
N ALA A 151 -3.98 -7.11 -7.19
CA ALA A 151 -3.55 -7.62 -5.89
C ALA A 151 -4.73 -8.19 -5.09
N GLU A 152 -4.45 -9.26 -4.33
CA GLU A 152 -5.38 -9.91 -3.42
C GLU A 152 -5.11 -9.45 -2.00
N TRP A 153 -6.16 -9.15 -1.23
CA TRP A 153 -5.98 -8.82 0.18
C TRP A 153 -5.74 -10.08 1.00
N LYS A 154 -4.77 -10.02 1.91
CA LYS A 154 -4.53 -11.03 2.94
C LYS A 154 -4.71 -10.39 4.31
N ASP A 155 -5.59 -11.00 5.10
CA ASP A 155 -5.80 -10.60 6.48
C ASP A 155 -4.63 -11.06 7.36
N GLY A 156 -4.40 -10.33 8.44
CA GLY A 156 -3.30 -10.53 9.38
C GLY A 156 -3.64 -9.87 10.72
N ALA A 157 -2.69 -9.85 11.64
CA ALA A 157 -2.88 -9.33 13.00
C ALA A 157 -2.58 -7.83 13.16
N THR A 158 -2.25 -7.11 12.09
CA THR A 158 -1.80 -5.70 12.17
C THR A 158 -2.85 -4.66 11.80
N LEU A 159 -4.03 -5.07 11.33
CA LEU A 159 -5.16 -4.19 11.10
C LEU A 159 -6.26 -4.47 12.13
N ARG A 160 -6.70 -3.45 12.88
CA ARG A 160 -7.84 -3.63 13.80
C ARG A 160 -9.14 -3.84 12.98
N PRO A 161 -10.00 -4.78 13.37
CA PRO A 161 -11.35 -4.85 12.81
C PRO A 161 -12.14 -3.64 13.32
N ARG A 162 -12.49 -2.70 12.44
CA ARG A 162 -13.38 -1.59 12.80
C ARG A 162 -14.80 -1.92 12.33
N VAL A 163 -15.74 -1.92 13.26
CA VAL A 163 -17.17 -1.99 12.94
C VAL A 163 -17.55 -0.68 12.24
N ARG A 164 -18.25 -0.77 11.11
CA ARG A 164 -18.78 0.40 10.40
C ARG A 164 -19.70 1.19 11.34
N VAL A 165 -19.29 2.38 11.74
CA VAL A 165 -20.23 3.40 12.20
C VAL A 165 -20.65 4.16 10.95
N VAL A 166 -21.91 4.00 10.56
CA VAL A 166 -22.49 4.68 9.39
C VAL A 166 -22.79 6.13 9.80
N GLU A 167 -21.78 6.98 9.73
CA GLU A 167 -21.96 8.43 9.61
C GLU A 167 -21.19 8.85 8.35
N GLU A 168 -21.88 9.57 7.46
CA GLU A 168 -21.54 9.95 6.07
C GLU A 168 -20.21 9.45 5.49
N ALA A 169 -20.33 8.67 4.41
CA ALA A 169 -19.24 7.94 3.79
C ALA A 169 -18.00 8.81 3.49
N PRO A 170 -16.79 8.38 3.89
CA PRO A 170 -15.57 9.06 3.48
C PRO A 170 -15.41 9.00 1.96
N LEU A 171 -14.71 9.99 1.43
CA LEU A 171 -14.40 10.24 0.02
C LEU A 171 -14.24 8.94 -0.80
N ARG A 172 -15.10 8.78 -1.81
CA ARG A 172 -15.02 7.67 -2.77
C ARG A 172 -14.11 8.08 -3.92
N VAL A 173 -12.80 7.88 -3.74
CA VAL A 173 -11.80 8.28 -4.75
C VAL A 173 -11.74 7.30 -5.93
N TRP A 174 -12.09 6.03 -5.71
CA TRP A 174 -11.88 4.95 -6.69
C TRP A 174 -13.10 4.04 -6.82
N LYS A 175 -14.27 4.59 -7.18
CA LYS A 175 -15.36 3.76 -7.71
C LYS A 175 -15.14 3.56 -9.21
N ARG A 176 -15.09 2.29 -9.65
CA ARG A 176 -15.39 1.93 -11.04
C ARG A 176 -16.88 2.10 -11.28
#